data_AF-A0A0R2NQK4-F1
#
_entry.id   AF-A0A0R2NQK4-F1
#
_cell.length_a   1.000
_cell.length_b   1.000
_cell.length_c   1.000
_cell.angle_alpha   90.00
_cell.angle_beta   90.00
_cell.angle_gamma   90.00
#
_symmetry.space_group_name_H-M   'P 1'
#
loop_
_entity.id
_entity.type
_entity.pdbx_description
1 polymer ?
#
loop_
_entity_poly.entity_id
_entity_poly.type
_entity_poly.pdbx_seq_one_letter_code
_entity_poly.pdbx_strand_id
1 'polypeptide(L)'
;MNDDAQLSITQLNDSLQRKAVEDFAKFYQRLFDANNLEIMSDFEVVNFMTDINEHLNLGHYMTKDQRLADSINFSYADYLALIDNLDQKYFESGNPALSWNDWYDRHFTAIANS
;
A
#
# COMPACT_ATOMS: atom_id res chain seq x y z
N MET A 1 16.17 10.98 22.79
CA MET A 1 15.84 10.47 21.45
C MET A 1 14.56 9.70 21.66
N ASN A 2 13.44 10.11 21.06
CA ASN A 2 12.24 9.28 21.14
C ASN A 2 12.49 8.07 20.25
N ASP A 3 12.76 6.94 20.89
CA ASP A 3 12.70 5.62 20.28
C ASP A 3 11.22 5.32 20.03
N ASP A 4 10.61 6.00 19.05
CA ASP A 4 9.27 5.64 18.58
C ASP A 4 9.38 4.22 18.01
N ALA A 5 8.85 3.24 18.74
CA ALA A 5 8.87 1.85 18.33
C ALA A 5 8.27 1.75 16.92
N GLN A 6 9.03 1.14 16.00
CA GLN A 6 8.59 0.94 14.62
C GLN A 6 7.66 -0.28 14.56
N LEU A 7 6.36 0.00 14.48
CA LEU A 7 5.28 -0.98 14.46
C LEU A 7 5.05 -1.54 13.05
N SER A 8 4.57 -2.78 12.98
CA SER A 8 3.88 -3.31 11.79
C SER A 8 2.47 -2.73 11.68
N ILE A 9 1.86 -2.79 10.49
CA ILE A 9 0.52 -2.24 10.31
C ILE A 9 -0.52 -2.93 11.20
N THR A 10 -0.38 -4.23 11.44
CA THR A 10 -1.29 -5.02 12.30
C THR A 10 -1.17 -4.68 13.79
N GLN A 11 -0.13 -3.96 14.20
CA GLN A 11 0.04 -3.45 15.57
C GLN A 11 -0.58 -2.06 15.78
N LEU A 12 -1.02 -1.38 14.72
CA LEU A 12 -1.78 -0.14 14.83
C LEU A 12 -3.23 -0.45 15.26
N ASN A 13 -3.90 0.53 15.89
CA ASN A 13 -5.35 0.43 16.12
C ASN A 13 -6.13 0.60 14.81
N ASP A 14 -7.40 0.18 14.79
CA ASP A 14 -8.25 0.15 13.59
C ASP A 14 -8.32 1.50 12.84
N SER A 15 -8.39 2.61 13.58
CA SER A 15 -8.44 3.95 12.98
C SER A 15 -7.14 4.28 12.23
N LEU A 16 -6.00 3.93 12.83
CA LEU A 16 -4.68 4.14 12.25
C LEU A 16 -4.40 3.15 11.10
N GLN A 17 -4.88 1.90 11.19
CA GLN A 17 -4.84 0.95 10.08
C GLN A 17 -5.63 1.48 8.88
N ARG A 18 -6.85 2.00 9.11
CA ARG A 18 -7.68 2.58 8.04
C ARG A 18 -6.98 3.74 7.35
N LYS A 19 -6.40 4.66 8.11
CA LYS A 19 -5.59 5.76 7.55
C LYS A 19 -4.41 5.22 6.74
N ALA A 20 -3.67 4.25 7.26
CA ALA A 20 -2.52 3.67 6.59
C ALA A 20 -2.90 3.00 5.25
N VAL A 21 -4.03 2.28 5.23
CA VAL A 21 -4.61 1.69 4.01
C VAL A 21 -5.01 2.78 3.01
N GLU A 22 -5.67 3.85 3.46
CA GLU A 22 -6.06 4.96 2.56
C GLU A 22 -4.86 5.68 1.94
N ASP A 23 -3.81 5.90 2.73
CA ASP A 23 -2.57 6.52 2.26
C ASP A 23 -1.83 5.61 1.26
N PHE A 24 -1.76 4.31 1.56
CA PHE A 24 -1.16 3.32 0.66
C PHE A 24 -1.98 3.15 -0.64
N ALA A 25 -3.29 3.01 -0.56
CA ALA A 25 -4.16 2.78 -1.72
C ALA A 25 -4.07 3.94 -2.73
N LYS A 26 -3.94 5.19 -2.26
CA LYS A 26 -3.67 6.36 -3.13
C LYS A 26 -2.38 6.20 -3.92
N PHE A 27 -1.34 5.68 -3.27
CA PHE A 27 -0.05 5.42 -3.90
C PHE A 27 -0.14 4.24 -4.87
N TYR A 28 -0.74 3.13 -4.43
CA TYR A 28 -0.94 1.92 -5.24
C TYR A 28 -1.74 2.21 -6.52
N GLN A 29 -2.83 2.97 -6.43
CA GLN A 29 -3.64 3.33 -7.60
C GLN A 29 -2.82 4.12 -8.64
N ARG A 30 -1.89 4.99 -8.22
CA ARG A 30 -1.00 5.70 -9.16
C ARG A 30 -0.06 4.74 -9.88
N LEU A 31 0.50 3.76 -9.18
CA LEU A 31 1.35 2.74 -9.78
C LEU A 31 0.56 1.86 -10.75
N PHE A 32 -0.63 1.44 -10.35
CA PHE A 32 -1.54 0.67 -11.17
C PHE A 32 -1.90 1.41 -12.48
N ASP A 33 -2.31 2.68 -12.37
CA ASP A 33 -2.64 3.52 -13.54
C ASP A 33 -1.43 3.70 -14.49
N ALA A 34 -0.21 3.66 -13.95
CA ALA A 34 1.03 3.79 -14.70
C ALA A 34 1.62 2.45 -15.18
N ASN A 35 0.98 1.33 -14.86
CA ASN A 35 1.50 -0.03 -15.09
C ASN A 35 2.89 -0.27 -14.47
N ASN A 36 3.13 0.29 -13.28
CA ASN A 36 4.40 0.28 -12.55
C ASN A 36 4.30 -0.50 -11.22
N LEU A 37 3.68 -1.68 -11.23
CA LEU A 37 3.54 -2.54 -10.05
C LEU A 37 4.65 -3.59 -9.91
N GLU A 38 5.69 -3.51 -10.74
CA GLU A 38 6.77 -4.50 -10.81
C GLU A 38 7.42 -4.74 -9.44
N ILE A 39 7.76 -3.67 -8.69
CA ILE A 39 8.37 -3.78 -7.36
C ILE A 39 7.51 -4.56 -6.37
N MET A 40 6.19 -4.48 -6.48
CA MET A 40 5.29 -5.21 -5.58
C MET A 40 5.37 -6.72 -5.81
N SER A 41 5.76 -7.15 -7.02
CA SER A 41 5.84 -8.56 -7.40
C SER A 41 7.04 -9.29 -6.78
N ASP A 42 8.00 -8.55 -6.21
CA ASP A 42 9.12 -9.13 -5.46
C ASP A 42 8.70 -9.64 -4.07
N PHE A 43 7.50 -9.30 -3.62
CA PHE A 43 6.91 -9.76 -2.37
C PHE A 43 5.89 -10.88 -2.64
N GLU A 44 5.63 -11.74 -1.65
CA GLU A 44 4.63 -12.81 -1.72
C GLU A 44 3.17 -12.28 -1.63
N VAL A 45 2.85 -11.24 -2.41
CA VAL A 45 1.58 -10.47 -2.33
C VAL A 45 0.67 -10.62 -3.54
N VAL A 46 1.03 -11.49 -4.49
CA VAL A 46 0.33 -11.64 -5.78
C VAL A 46 -1.17 -11.89 -5.62
N ASN A 47 -1.57 -12.69 -4.63
CA ASN A 47 -2.97 -12.99 -4.37
C ASN A 47 -3.74 -11.71 -3.96
N PHE A 48 -3.19 -10.91 -3.04
CA PHE A 48 -3.82 -9.67 -2.59
C PHE A 48 -3.87 -8.62 -3.72
N MET A 49 -2.82 -8.54 -4.52
CA MET A 49 -2.78 -7.65 -5.68
C MET A 49 -3.83 -8.00 -6.72
N THR A 50 -4.13 -9.29 -6.90
CA THR A 50 -5.10 -9.75 -7.90
C THR A 50 -6.48 -9.16 -7.60
N ASP A 51 -6.96 -9.30 -6.37
CA ASP A 51 -8.27 -8.82 -5.95
C ASP A 51 -8.34 -7.28 -6.03
N ILE A 52 -7.31 -6.58 -5.52
CA ILE A 52 -7.22 -5.11 -5.63
C ILE A 52 -7.24 -4.65 -7.10
N ASN A 53 -6.46 -5.32 -7.96
CA ASN A 53 -6.35 -4.97 -9.38
C ASN A 53 -7.66 -5.23 -10.13
N GLU A 54 -8.36 -6.31 -9.79
CA GLU A 54 -9.68 -6.60 -10.36
C GLU A 54 -10.67 -5.47 -10.03
N HIS A 55 -10.73 -5.02 -8.77
CA HIS A 55 -11.64 -3.93 -8.40
C HIS A 55 -11.28 -2.58 -9.03
N LEU A 56 -9.99 -2.25 -9.08
CA LEU A 56 -9.55 -1.05 -9.79
C LEU A 56 -9.91 -1.10 -11.28
N ASN A 57 -9.83 -2.27 -11.92
CA ASN A 57 -10.24 -2.46 -13.31
C ASN A 57 -11.76 -2.37 -13.50
N LEU A 58 -12.55 -2.99 -12.61
CA LEU A 58 -14.00 -2.93 -12.68
C LEU A 58 -14.50 -1.48 -12.56
N GLY A 59 -13.88 -0.68 -11.70
CA GLY A 59 -14.22 0.73 -11.51
C GLY A 59 -13.63 1.70 -12.55
N HIS A 60 -13.09 1.25 -13.69
CA HIS A 60 -12.43 2.12 -14.68
C HIS A 60 -13.31 3.24 -15.25
N TYR A 61 -14.64 3.09 -15.19
CA TYR A 61 -15.62 4.10 -15.61
C TYR A 61 -15.88 5.19 -14.56
N MET A 62 -15.39 5.00 -13.33
CA MET A 62 -15.57 5.95 -12.22
C MET A 62 -14.53 7.07 -12.26
N THR A 63 -14.75 8.13 -11.48
CA THR A 63 -13.67 9.09 -11.21
C THR A 63 -12.56 8.43 -10.38
N LYS A 64 -11.35 9.02 -10.39
CA LYS A 64 -10.22 8.49 -9.61
C LYS A 64 -10.54 8.34 -8.13
N ASP A 65 -11.23 9.30 -7.54
CA ASP A 65 -11.58 9.29 -6.11
C ASP A 65 -12.68 8.27 -5.79
N GLN A 66 -13.68 8.14 -6.68
CA GLN A 66 -14.72 7.12 -6.55
C GLN A 66 -14.13 5.71 -6.65
N ARG A 67 -13.27 5.48 -7.65
CA ARG A 67 -12.59 4.21 -7.86
C ARG A 67 -11.70 3.82 -6.67
N LEU A 68 -10.98 4.80 -6.12
CA LEU A 68 -10.16 4.60 -4.92
C LEU A 68 -11.03 4.20 -3.72
N ALA A 69 -12.09 4.95 -3.45
CA ALA A 69 -12.99 4.69 -2.33
C ALA A 69 -13.69 3.33 -2.46
N ASP A 70 -14.14 2.98 -3.66
CA ASP A 70 -14.75 1.69 -3.98
C ASP A 70 -13.77 0.53 -3.75
N SER A 71 -12.56 0.65 -4.30
CA SER A 71 -11.47 -0.34 -4.10
C SER A 71 -11.13 -0.53 -2.63
N ILE A 72 -10.98 0.55 -1.85
CA ILE A 72 -10.69 0.44 -0.42
C ILE A 72 -11.83 -0.24 0.33
N ASN A 73 -13.08 0.05 -0.01
CA ASN A 73 -14.23 -0.55 0.67
C ASN A 73 -14.37 -2.04 0.36
N PHE A 74 -14.07 -2.45 -0.87
CA PHE A 74 -14.17 -3.85 -1.27
C PHE A 74 -12.96 -4.67 -0.79
N SER A 75 -11.75 -4.18 -1.05
CA SER A 75 -10.49 -4.91 -0.86
C SER A 75 -9.70 -4.43 0.37
N TYR A 76 -10.38 -3.94 1.41
CA TYR A 76 -9.72 -3.43 2.62
C TYR A 76 -8.75 -4.46 3.24
N ALA A 77 -9.22 -5.70 3.37
CA ALA A 77 -8.43 -6.78 3.96
C ALA A 77 -7.21 -7.11 3.11
N ASP A 78 -7.36 -7.09 1.78
CA ASP A 78 -6.25 -7.34 0.85
C ASP A 78 -5.23 -6.22 0.90
N TYR A 79 -5.66 -4.96 0.99
CA TYR A 79 -4.73 -3.85 1.21
C TYR A 79 -3.97 -4.01 2.52
N LEU A 80 -4.65 -4.36 3.61
CA LEU A 80 -4.01 -4.54 4.91
C LEU A 80 -2.99 -5.69 4.86
N ALA A 81 -3.37 -6.83 4.28
CA ALA A 81 -2.50 -7.99 4.14
C ALA A 81 -1.32 -7.71 3.20
N LEU A 82 -1.54 -7.00 2.10
CA LEU A 82 -0.48 -6.58 1.19
C LEU A 82 0.52 -5.72 1.94
N ILE A 83 0.08 -4.67 2.65
CA ILE A 83 0.97 -3.79 3.41
C ILE A 83 1.74 -4.55 4.50
N ASP A 84 1.10 -5.50 5.20
CA ASP A 84 1.75 -6.30 6.24
C ASP A 84 2.87 -7.20 5.70
N ASN A 85 2.79 -7.56 4.41
CA ASN A 85 3.83 -8.30 3.70
C ASN A 85 4.91 -7.40 3.09
N LEU A 86 4.72 -6.08 3.10
CA LEU A 86 5.77 -5.13 2.75
C LEU A 86 6.65 -4.86 3.98
N ASP A 87 7.91 -4.51 3.77
CA ASP A 87 8.87 -4.22 4.84
C ASP A 87 8.72 -2.79 5.42
N GLN A 88 7.58 -2.14 5.17
CA GLN A 88 7.26 -0.83 5.73
C GLN A 88 7.02 -0.90 7.25
N LYS A 89 7.45 0.15 7.96
CA LYS A 89 7.18 0.33 9.39
C LYS A 89 6.33 1.56 9.64
N TYR A 90 5.73 1.64 10.82
CA TYR A 90 4.84 2.72 11.22
C TYR A 90 5.22 3.29 12.57
N PHE A 91 5.04 4.59 12.72
CA PHE A 91 5.06 5.25 14.03
C PHE A 91 3.72 5.04 14.75
N GLU A 92 3.69 5.26 16.07
CA GLU A 92 2.44 5.21 16.86
C GLU A 92 1.37 6.21 16.37
N SER A 93 1.77 7.22 15.60
CA SER A 93 0.86 8.16 14.92
C SER A 93 0.14 7.56 13.70
N GLY A 94 0.48 6.33 13.29
CA GLY A 94 -0.01 5.69 12.07
C GLY A 94 0.58 6.26 10.77
N ASN A 95 1.60 7.12 10.86
CA ASN A 95 2.37 7.54 9.71
C ASN A 95 3.43 6.49 9.38
N PRO A 96 3.68 6.21 8.09
CA PRO A 96 4.73 5.29 7.71
C PRO A 96 6.10 5.89 8.03
N ALA A 97 7.06 5.04 8.39
CA ALA A 97 8.43 5.42 8.72
C ALA A 97 9.16 6.01 7.51
N LEU A 98 8.78 5.56 6.31
CA LEU A 98 9.19 6.12 5.03
C LEU A 98 7.95 6.51 4.23
N SER A 99 7.99 7.62 3.49
CA SER A 99 6.91 7.88 2.54
C SER A 99 6.85 6.75 1.49
N TRP A 100 5.67 6.43 0.97
CA TRP A 100 5.54 5.36 -0.01
C TRP A 100 6.34 5.59 -1.31
N ASN A 101 6.55 6.86 -1.68
CA ASN A 101 7.42 7.20 -2.80
C ASN A 101 8.89 6.90 -2.45
N ASP A 102 9.37 7.33 -1.27
CA ASP A 102 10.75 7.03 -0.84
C ASP A 102 10.99 5.53 -0.64
N TRP A 103 9.98 4.81 -0.16
CA TRP A 103 9.99 3.36 -0.07
C TRP A 103 10.16 2.75 -1.46
N TYR A 104 9.31 3.13 -2.42
CA TYR A 104 9.36 2.64 -3.80
C TYR A 104 10.73 2.91 -4.45
N ASP A 105 11.24 4.13 -4.34
CA ASP A 105 12.53 4.53 -4.93
C ASP A 105 13.71 3.75 -4.35
N ARG A 106 13.67 3.41 -3.04
CA ARG A 106 14.69 2.57 -2.40
C ARG A 106 14.68 1.15 -2.94
N HIS A 107 13.50 0.54 -3.07
CA HIS A 107 13.38 -0.80 -3.65
C HIS A 107 13.73 -0.80 -5.14
N PHE A 108 13.34 0.23 -5.90
CA PHE A 108 13.69 0.37 -7.31
C PHE A 108 15.21 0.43 -7.51
N THR A 109 15.89 1.25 -6.70
CA THR A 109 17.34 1.40 -6.72
C THR A 109 18.05 0.11 -6.30
N ALA A 110 17.49 -0.65 -5.35
CA ALA A 110 18.05 -1.93 -4.96
C ALA A 110 18.02 -2.95 -6.11
N ILE A 111 16.90 -3.04 -6.83
CA ILE A 111 16.75 -3.91 -8.00
C ILE A 111 17.68 -3.48 -9.14
N ALA A 112 17.75 -2.17 -9.43
CA ALA A 112 18.58 -1.65 -10.52
C ALA A 112 20.09 -1.84 -10.31
N ASN A 113 20.54 -2.08 -9.07
CA ASN A 113 21.94 -2.32 -8.72
C ASN A 113 22.24 -3.80 -8.40
N SER A 114 21.25 -4.70 -8.52
CA SER A 114 21.38 -6.16 -8.31
C SER A 114 21.72 -6.89 -9.61
#